data_AF-A0A381YG65-F1
#
_entry.id   AF-A0A381YG65-F1
#
_cell.length_a   1.000
_cell.length_b   1.000
_cell.length_c   1.000
_cell.angle_alpha   90.00
_cell.angle_beta   90.00
_cell.angle_gamma   90.00
#
_symmetry.space_group_name_H-M   'P 1'
#
loop_
_entity.id
_entity.type
_entity.pdbx_description
1 polymer ?
#
loop_
_entity_poly.entity_id
_entity_poly.type
_entity_poly.pdbx_seq_one_letter_code
_entity_poly.pdbx_strand_id
1 'polypeptide(L)'
;MITELLKRFSVDQERGFLPNPDPFLALHPQFKVWDELGEEMPSLLAKGDFRSAVEDLPLVNADKFKDNSEVDRAMLLLSMFANAYISCGPDPVKKIPLVLAVPLTEVAKRSGRPPISSHASIVLNNWRRINPKGPIELENIRTIQNFLGGQDEDWFFLTTVMIEYLGAPAISAILKGLEAAASCDNKNFVDSLESIGEAINNCTNVLDRIPEKCDPHIFYSQIRPFLA
;
A
#
# COMPACT_ATOMS: atom_id res chain seq x y z
N MET A 1 24.40 14.87 5.10
CA MET A 1 23.36 15.13 6.12
C MET A 1 21.99 14.66 5.63
N ILE A 2 21.50 15.16 4.49
CA ILE A 2 20.22 14.75 3.86
C ILE A 2 20.08 13.23 3.69
N THR A 3 21.03 12.55 3.05
CA THR A 3 20.96 11.09 2.83
C THR A 3 20.85 10.28 4.12
N GLU A 4 21.48 10.74 5.20
CA GLU A 4 21.41 10.09 6.51
C GLU A 4 20.05 10.32 7.18
N LEU A 5 19.47 11.51 7.04
CA LEU A 5 18.11 11.80 7.50
C LEU A 5 17.08 10.95 6.75
N LEU A 6 17.15 10.89 5.42
CA LEU A 6 16.28 10.06 4.61
C LEU A 6 16.35 8.59 5.06
N LYS A 7 17.56 8.05 5.23
CA LYS A 7 17.77 6.68 5.75
C LYS A 7 17.19 6.50 7.15
N ARG A 8 17.35 7.47 8.06
CA ARG A 8 16.83 7.40 9.43
C ARG A 8 15.31 7.34 9.47
N PHE A 9 14.65 8.03 8.55
CA PHE A 9 13.18 8.08 8.47
C PHE A 9 12.61 7.09 7.44
N SER A 10 13.42 6.15 6.94
CA SER A 10 13.01 5.16 5.94
C SER A 10 12.39 5.77 4.69
N VAL A 11 12.96 6.88 4.21
CA VAL A 11 12.58 7.54 2.96
C VAL A 11 13.63 7.23 1.91
N ASP A 12 13.18 6.70 0.77
CA ASP A 12 13.99 6.53 -0.41
C ASP A 12 14.11 7.85 -1.18
N GLN A 13 15.30 8.13 -1.69
CA GLN A 13 15.58 9.38 -2.39
C GLN A 13 14.84 9.52 -3.73
N GLU A 14 14.61 8.40 -4.43
CA GLU A 14 14.00 8.39 -5.77
C GLU A 14 12.50 8.11 -5.71
N ARG A 15 12.05 7.29 -4.76
CA ARG A 15 10.65 6.83 -4.67
C ARG A 15 9.94 7.16 -3.35
N GLY A 16 10.54 8.02 -2.52
CA GLY A 16 9.88 8.58 -1.33
C GLY A 16 9.58 7.49 -0.30
N PHE A 17 8.32 7.35 0.09
CA PHE A 17 7.91 6.33 1.06
C PHE A 17 7.64 4.96 0.43
N LEU A 18 7.73 4.82 -0.90
CA LEU A 18 7.62 3.51 -1.53
C LEU A 18 8.83 2.63 -1.15
N PRO A 19 8.61 1.33 -0.90
CA PRO A 19 9.67 0.44 -0.46
C PRO A 19 10.74 0.27 -1.54
N ASN A 20 12.00 0.09 -1.10
CA ASN A 20 13.15 -0.30 -1.90
C ASN A 20 13.81 -1.53 -1.27
N PRO A 21 13.78 -2.72 -1.91
CA PRO A 21 13.28 -3.04 -3.26
C PRO A 21 11.75 -2.99 -3.40
N ASP A 22 11.24 -3.23 -4.63
CA ASP A 22 9.80 -3.32 -4.93
C ASP A 22 9.10 -4.34 -4.00
N PRO A 23 7.78 -4.19 -3.76
CA PRO A 23 7.06 -5.01 -2.78
C PRO A 23 7.18 -6.53 -3.01
N PHE A 24 7.16 -7.27 -1.90
CA PHE A 24 7.34 -8.71 -1.89
C PHE A 24 6.09 -9.45 -2.37
N LEU A 25 6.26 -10.46 -3.23
CA LEU A 25 5.14 -11.07 -3.96
C LEU A 25 4.59 -12.37 -3.36
N ALA A 26 5.41 -13.11 -2.61
CA ALA A 26 5.04 -14.42 -2.12
C ALA A 26 5.69 -14.70 -0.77
N LEU A 27 4.90 -15.12 0.21
CA LEU A 27 5.37 -15.49 1.53
C LEU A 27 6.12 -16.83 1.50
N HIS A 28 6.85 -17.13 2.58
CA HIS A 28 7.45 -18.43 2.77
C HIS A 28 6.37 -19.54 2.74
N PRO A 29 6.68 -20.77 2.27
CA PRO A 29 5.69 -21.86 2.14
C PRO A 29 4.87 -22.17 3.40
N GLN A 30 5.39 -21.84 4.59
CA GLN A 30 4.65 -21.97 5.85
C GLN A 30 3.41 -21.06 5.93
N PHE A 31 3.42 -19.91 5.27
CA PHE A 31 2.36 -18.92 5.26
C PHE A 31 1.57 -18.88 3.94
N LYS A 32 1.85 -19.83 3.03
CA LYS A 32 1.27 -19.85 1.67
C LYS A 32 -0.25 -19.79 1.64
N VAL A 33 -0.92 -20.27 2.69
CA VAL A 33 -2.38 -20.26 2.80
C VAL A 33 -2.96 -18.84 2.74
N TRP A 34 -2.19 -17.84 3.17
CA TRP A 34 -2.60 -16.44 3.05
C TRP A 34 -2.41 -15.92 1.63
N ASP A 35 -1.37 -16.33 0.90
CA ASP A 35 -1.24 -16.00 -0.52
C ASP A 35 -2.36 -16.65 -1.34
N GLU A 36 -2.65 -17.94 -1.08
CA GLU A 36 -3.73 -18.70 -1.72
C GLU A 36 -5.10 -18.05 -1.49
N LEU A 37 -5.43 -17.70 -0.23
CA LEU A 37 -6.67 -16.96 0.06
C LEU A 37 -6.68 -15.57 -0.61
N GLY A 38 -5.53 -14.89 -0.68
CA GLY A 38 -5.41 -13.59 -1.34
C GLY A 38 -5.73 -13.66 -2.83
N GLU A 39 -5.23 -14.68 -3.51
CA GLU A 39 -5.53 -14.92 -4.93
C GLU A 39 -7.02 -15.23 -5.16
N GLU A 40 -7.65 -15.99 -4.26
CA GLU A 40 -9.07 -16.36 -4.37
C GLU A 40 -10.05 -15.28 -3.89
N MET A 41 -9.59 -14.33 -3.06
CA MET A 41 -10.43 -13.35 -2.36
C MET A 41 -11.40 -12.59 -3.29
N PRO A 42 -11.00 -12.06 -4.46
CA PRO A 42 -11.94 -11.43 -5.40
C PRO A 42 -13.11 -12.31 -5.81
N SER A 43 -12.85 -13.58 -6.12
CA SER A 43 -13.90 -14.52 -6.50
C SER A 43 -14.80 -14.88 -5.32
N LEU A 44 -14.19 -15.10 -4.14
CA LEU A 44 -14.92 -15.45 -2.92
C LEU A 44 -15.82 -14.32 -2.45
N LEU A 45 -15.36 -13.07 -2.51
CA LEU A 45 -16.17 -11.90 -2.18
C LEU A 45 -17.34 -11.72 -3.15
N ALA A 46 -17.11 -11.90 -4.46
CA ALA A 46 -18.17 -11.81 -5.46
C ALA A 46 -19.25 -12.90 -5.28
N LYS A 47 -18.88 -14.08 -4.78
CA LYS A 47 -19.81 -15.20 -4.51
C LYS A 47 -20.48 -15.13 -3.13
N GLY A 48 -19.93 -14.35 -2.21
CA GLY A 48 -20.39 -14.29 -0.81
C GLY A 48 -19.80 -15.39 0.09
N ASP A 49 -18.78 -16.11 -0.37
CA ASP A 49 -18.18 -17.26 0.32
C ASP A 49 -16.94 -16.90 1.16
N PHE A 50 -16.52 -15.63 1.15
CA PHE A 50 -15.26 -15.20 1.76
C PHE A 50 -15.18 -15.47 3.27
N ARG A 51 -16.26 -15.27 4.03
CA ARG A 51 -16.24 -15.53 5.49
C ARG A 51 -15.98 -17.00 5.80
N SER A 52 -16.67 -17.90 5.10
CA SER A 52 -16.49 -19.35 5.26
C SER A 52 -15.05 -19.75 4.94
N ALA A 53 -14.49 -19.25 3.83
CA ALA A 53 -13.11 -19.51 3.45
C ALA A 53 -12.09 -19.04 4.50
N VAL A 54 -12.32 -17.87 5.12
CA VAL A 54 -11.48 -17.38 6.23
C VAL A 54 -11.61 -18.28 7.46
N GLU A 55 -12.81 -18.74 7.80
CA GLU A 55 -13.06 -19.61 8.97
C GLU A 55 -12.44 -21.00 8.83
N ASP A 56 -12.32 -21.49 7.60
CA ASP A 56 -11.67 -22.76 7.27
C ASP A 56 -10.13 -22.68 7.26
N LEU A 57 -9.54 -21.48 7.40
CA LEU A 57 -8.10 -21.33 7.48
C LEU A 57 -7.51 -22.06 8.71
N PRO A 58 -6.33 -22.70 8.58
CA PRO A 58 -5.60 -23.13 9.75
C PRO A 58 -5.08 -21.92 10.54
N LEU A 59 -5.04 -22.03 11.86
CA LEU A 59 -4.32 -21.06 12.69
C LEU A 59 -2.82 -21.19 12.40
N VAL A 60 -2.23 -20.16 11.80
CA VAL A 60 -0.80 -20.09 11.49
C VAL A 60 -0.14 -19.07 12.42
N ASN A 61 0.86 -19.50 13.19
CA ASN A 61 1.60 -18.61 14.08
C ASN A 61 2.62 -17.78 13.28
N ALA A 62 2.60 -16.47 13.44
CA ALA A 62 3.48 -15.52 12.76
C ALA A 62 4.84 -15.38 13.48
N ASP A 63 5.44 -16.50 13.87
CA ASP A 63 6.60 -16.55 14.76
C ASP A 63 7.95 -16.38 14.04
N LYS A 64 8.02 -16.70 12.75
CA LYS A 64 9.29 -16.85 12.02
C LYS A 64 9.28 -16.25 10.61
N PHE A 65 8.85 -14.99 10.48
CA PHE A 65 9.16 -14.25 9.25
C PHE A 65 10.67 -14.09 9.10
N LYS A 66 11.14 -14.23 7.86
CA LYS A 66 12.54 -14.14 7.49
C LYS A 66 13.07 -12.71 7.63
N ASP A 67 12.29 -11.74 7.16
CA ASP A 67 12.65 -10.33 7.12
C ASP A 67 11.39 -9.43 7.09
N ASN A 68 11.60 -8.11 7.06
CA ASN A 68 10.52 -7.12 7.06
C ASN A 68 9.67 -7.17 5.78
N SER A 69 10.23 -7.59 4.64
CA SER A 69 9.48 -7.68 3.39
C SER A 69 8.37 -8.74 3.49
N GLU A 70 8.64 -9.84 4.18
CA GLU A 70 7.64 -10.86 4.47
C GLU A 70 6.58 -10.36 5.48
N VAL A 71 6.99 -9.58 6.48
CA VAL A 71 6.07 -8.92 7.43
C VAL A 71 5.14 -7.95 6.71
N ASP A 72 5.64 -7.16 5.76
CA ASP A 72 4.84 -6.21 4.99
C ASP A 72 3.85 -6.91 4.06
N ARG A 73 4.24 -8.00 3.40
CA ARG A 73 3.32 -8.83 2.59
C ARG A 73 2.24 -9.49 3.45
N ALA A 74 2.61 -10.04 4.60
CA ALA A 74 1.65 -10.62 5.54
C ALA A 74 0.68 -9.54 6.08
N MET A 75 1.20 -8.34 6.36
CA MET A 75 0.37 -7.21 6.80
C MET A 75 -0.62 -6.81 5.71
N LEU A 76 -0.17 -6.68 4.45
CA LEU A 76 -1.04 -6.42 3.30
C LEU A 76 -2.21 -7.41 3.27
N LEU A 77 -1.92 -8.71 3.26
CA LEU A 77 -2.94 -9.76 3.17
C LEU A 77 -3.90 -9.78 4.37
N LEU A 78 -3.35 -9.96 5.58
CA LEU A 78 -4.17 -10.16 6.78
C LEU A 78 -5.00 -8.92 7.12
N SER A 79 -4.47 -7.72 6.86
CA SER A 79 -5.23 -6.49 7.10
C SER A 79 -6.36 -6.32 6.10
N MET A 80 -6.15 -6.67 4.83
CA MET A 80 -7.23 -6.70 3.82
C MET A 80 -8.26 -7.77 4.15
N PHE A 81 -7.85 -8.97 4.58
CA PHE A 81 -8.77 -10.02 5.00
C PHE A 81 -9.64 -9.59 6.17
N ALA A 82 -9.10 -8.88 7.15
CA ALA A 82 -9.86 -8.40 8.30
C ALA A 82 -10.92 -7.37 7.88
N ASN A 83 -10.53 -6.41 7.06
CA ASN A 83 -11.46 -5.42 6.49
C ASN A 83 -12.54 -6.10 5.65
N ALA A 84 -12.14 -7.02 4.77
CA ALA A 84 -13.06 -7.79 3.93
C ALA A 84 -14.04 -8.62 4.76
N TYR A 85 -13.56 -9.37 5.77
CA TYR A 85 -14.40 -10.20 6.63
C TYR A 85 -15.43 -9.37 7.40
N ILE A 86 -15.02 -8.21 7.92
CA ILE A 86 -15.88 -7.26 8.62
C ILE A 86 -16.96 -6.73 7.67
N SER A 87 -16.57 -6.22 6.50
CA SER A 87 -17.47 -5.44 5.63
C SER A 87 -18.23 -6.25 4.58
N CYS A 88 -17.82 -7.49 4.27
CA CYS A 88 -18.47 -8.28 3.22
C CYS A 88 -19.88 -8.76 3.61
N GLY A 89 -20.70 -9.06 2.61
CA GLY A 89 -22.08 -9.52 2.82
C GLY A 89 -23.06 -8.37 3.12
N PRO A 90 -24.31 -8.70 3.48
CA PRO A 90 -25.36 -7.68 3.65
C PRO A 90 -25.16 -6.81 4.89
N ASP A 91 -24.60 -7.40 5.96
CA ASP A 91 -24.41 -6.73 7.25
C ASP A 91 -22.95 -6.86 7.72
N PRO A 92 -22.31 -5.74 8.10
CA PRO A 92 -20.99 -5.78 8.71
C PRO A 92 -20.98 -6.50 10.06
N VAL A 93 -19.93 -7.29 10.29
CA VAL A 93 -19.71 -7.98 11.58
C VAL A 93 -18.73 -7.22 12.47
N LYS A 94 -18.82 -7.46 13.79
CA LYS A 94 -18.00 -6.74 14.79
C LYS A 94 -16.84 -7.56 15.33
N LYS A 95 -16.62 -8.76 14.82
CA LYS A 95 -15.61 -9.71 15.29
C LYS A 95 -15.02 -10.43 14.08
N ILE A 96 -13.72 -10.68 14.12
CA ILE A 96 -13.00 -11.55 13.20
C ILE A 96 -12.62 -12.86 13.93
N PRO A 97 -12.51 -13.99 13.21
CA PRO A 97 -12.21 -15.29 13.83
C PRO A 97 -10.76 -15.36 14.32
N LEU A 98 -10.46 -16.28 15.24
CA LEU A 98 -9.13 -16.42 15.86
C LEU A 98 -8.03 -16.68 14.83
N VAL A 99 -8.34 -17.43 13.78
CA VAL A 99 -7.44 -17.76 12.66
C VAL A 99 -6.97 -16.52 11.90
N LEU A 100 -7.66 -15.39 12.06
CA LEU A 100 -7.26 -14.09 11.50
C LEU A 100 -6.76 -13.12 12.58
N ALA A 101 -7.46 -13.05 13.73
CA ALA A 101 -7.17 -12.10 14.80
C ALA A 101 -5.77 -12.28 15.40
N VAL A 102 -5.37 -13.53 15.64
CA VAL A 102 -4.06 -13.87 16.24
C VAL A 102 -2.91 -13.48 15.30
N PRO A 103 -2.82 -14.02 14.06
CA PRO A 103 -1.70 -13.69 13.18
C PRO A 103 -1.67 -12.20 12.79
N LEU A 104 -2.82 -11.56 12.58
CA LEU A 104 -2.85 -10.12 12.28
C LEU A 104 -2.28 -9.30 13.44
N THR A 105 -2.60 -9.62 14.68
CA THR A 105 -2.06 -8.91 15.86
C THR A 105 -0.55 -9.12 15.99
N GLU A 106 -0.06 -10.34 15.73
CA GLU A 106 1.37 -10.65 15.76
C GLU A 106 2.15 -9.90 14.67
N VAL A 107 1.65 -9.89 13.44
CA VAL A 107 2.22 -9.16 12.29
C VAL A 107 2.18 -7.65 12.52
N ALA A 108 1.06 -7.13 13.01
CA ALA A 108 0.89 -5.71 13.32
C ALA A 108 1.92 -5.26 14.37
N LYS A 109 2.07 -6.02 15.46
CA LYS A 109 3.08 -5.77 16.49
C LYS A 109 4.50 -5.76 15.94
N ARG A 110 4.85 -6.72 15.07
CA ARG A 110 6.18 -6.77 14.42
C ARG A 110 6.42 -5.59 13.49
N SER A 111 5.41 -5.18 12.73
CA SER A 111 5.51 -4.04 11.82
C SER A 111 5.45 -2.68 12.54
N GLY A 112 5.15 -2.65 13.85
CA GLY A 112 4.97 -1.40 14.60
C GLY A 112 3.72 -0.63 14.19
N ARG A 113 2.71 -1.30 13.62
CA ARG A 113 1.46 -0.72 13.11
C ARG A 113 0.24 -1.27 13.84
N PRO A 114 -0.90 -0.57 13.84
CA PRO A 114 -2.16 -1.14 14.33
C PRO A 114 -2.64 -2.30 13.42
N PRO A 115 -3.40 -3.28 13.95
CA PRO A 115 -3.90 -4.45 13.21
C PRO A 115 -5.10 -4.10 12.32
N ILE A 116 -4.89 -3.19 11.36
CA ILE A 116 -5.90 -2.71 10.41
C ILE A 116 -5.23 -2.35 9.08
N SER A 117 -6.00 -2.35 8.00
CA SER A 117 -5.51 -1.85 6.72
C SER A 117 -5.13 -0.38 6.85
N SER A 118 -3.98 -0.01 6.30
CA SER A 118 -3.47 1.36 6.31
C SER A 118 -2.85 1.68 4.96
N HIS A 119 -2.66 2.96 4.65
CA HIS A 119 -1.98 3.37 3.41
C HIS A 119 -0.62 2.65 3.23
N ALA A 120 0.11 2.44 4.32
CA ALA A 120 1.38 1.71 4.29
C ALA A 120 1.25 0.23 3.87
N SER A 121 0.14 -0.44 4.21
CA SER A 121 -0.09 -1.82 3.78
C SER A 121 -0.71 -1.88 2.39
N ILE A 122 -1.83 -1.20 2.15
CA ILE A 122 -2.66 -1.39 0.95
C ILE A 122 -2.30 -0.48 -0.23
N VAL A 123 -1.38 0.47 -0.06
CA VAL A 123 -0.84 1.32 -1.15
C VAL A 123 0.65 1.10 -1.30
N LEU A 124 1.46 1.51 -0.31
CA LEU A 124 2.92 1.51 -0.44
C LEU A 124 3.50 0.12 -0.75
N ASN A 125 2.91 -0.93 -0.18
CA ASN A 125 3.31 -2.32 -0.34
C ASN A 125 2.41 -3.12 -1.30
N ASN A 126 1.48 -2.48 -2.02
CA ASN A 126 0.49 -3.16 -2.86
C ASN A 126 0.63 -2.86 -4.36
N TRP A 127 1.85 -2.95 -4.88
CA TRP A 127 2.09 -2.74 -6.30
C TRP A 127 3.31 -3.55 -6.77
N ARG A 128 3.33 -3.86 -8.06
CA ARG A 128 4.47 -4.49 -8.73
C ARG A 128 4.60 -3.95 -10.14
N ARG A 129 5.80 -4.01 -10.70
CA ARG A 129 6.00 -3.73 -12.12
C ARG A 129 5.56 -4.90 -13.00
N ILE A 130 4.92 -4.59 -14.12
CA ILE A 130 4.59 -5.56 -15.18
C ILE A 130 5.89 -6.00 -15.85
N ASN A 131 6.71 -5.04 -16.28
CA ASN A 131 8.10 -5.25 -16.66
C ASN A 131 9.01 -4.86 -15.49
N PRO A 132 9.64 -5.81 -14.77
CA PRO A 132 10.51 -5.54 -13.64
C PRO A 132 11.72 -4.65 -13.96
N LYS A 133 12.10 -4.55 -15.23
CA LYS A 133 13.20 -3.69 -15.70
C LYS A 133 12.74 -2.32 -16.22
N GLY A 134 11.42 -2.11 -16.31
CA GLY A 134 10.83 -0.84 -16.71
C GLY A 134 10.70 0.16 -15.55
N PRO A 135 10.28 1.40 -15.82
CA PRO A 135 10.10 2.43 -14.79
C PRO A 135 8.85 2.18 -13.92
N ILE A 136 8.74 2.93 -12.83
CA ILE A 136 7.50 3.02 -12.03
C ILE A 136 6.60 4.06 -12.71
N GLU A 137 5.60 3.59 -13.46
CA GLU A 137 4.62 4.41 -14.18
C GLU A 137 3.29 3.66 -14.25
N LEU A 138 2.15 4.36 -14.33
CA LEU A 138 0.80 3.74 -14.29
C LEU A 138 0.63 2.61 -15.32
N GLU A 139 1.24 2.77 -16.48
CA GLU A 139 1.17 1.84 -17.59
C GLU A 139 2.02 0.58 -17.35
N ASN A 140 3.02 0.64 -16.46
CA ASN A 140 3.92 -0.46 -16.12
C ASN A 140 3.72 -1.00 -14.70
N ILE A 141 2.71 -0.57 -13.95
CA ILE A 141 2.43 -1.12 -12.61
C ILE A 141 1.05 -1.81 -12.53
N ARG A 142 0.96 -2.76 -11.60
CA ARG A 142 -0.27 -3.48 -11.23
C ARG A 142 -0.32 -3.67 -9.72
N THR A 143 -1.53 -3.77 -9.18
CA THR A 143 -1.79 -4.17 -7.80
C THR A 143 -1.28 -5.59 -7.56
N ILE A 144 -0.89 -5.88 -6.32
CA ILE A 144 -0.55 -7.25 -5.90
C ILE A 144 -1.80 -7.95 -5.36
N GLN A 145 -2.60 -7.21 -4.59
CA GLN A 145 -3.80 -7.69 -3.93
C GLN A 145 -4.96 -6.71 -4.15
N ASN A 146 -6.12 -7.26 -4.47
CA ASN A 146 -7.39 -6.54 -4.55
C ASN A 146 -8.43 -7.17 -3.62
N PHE A 147 -9.46 -6.41 -3.25
CA PHE A 147 -10.69 -6.90 -2.65
C PHE A 147 -11.55 -7.59 -3.70
N LEU A 148 -12.19 -6.85 -4.61
CA LEU A 148 -13.05 -7.40 -5.68
C LEU A 148 -12.33 -7.44 -7.03
N GLY A 149 -11.22 -6.71 -7.15
CA GLY A 149 -10.46 -6.58 -8.38
C GLY A 149 -11.15 -5.66 -9.39
N GLY A 150 -10.59 -5.65 -10.59
CA GLY A 150 -11.10 -4.83 -11.69
C GLY A 150 -10.37 -3.50 -11.82
N GLN A 151 -10.66 -2.84 -12.93
CA GLN A 151 -9.93 -1.65 -13.36
C GLN A 151 -10.07 -0.48 -12.38
N ASP A 152 -11.26 -0.27 -11.82
CA ASP A 152 -11.54 0.83 -10.89
C ASP A 152 -10.73 0.73 -9.60
N GLU A 153 -10.60 -0.49 -9.06
CA GLU A 153 -9.85 -0.75 -7.84
C GLU A 153 -8.35 -0.63 -8.08
N ASP A 154 -7.87 -1.20 -9.17
CA ASP A 154 -6.47 -1.05 -9.58
C ASP A 154 -6.11 0.41 -9.80
N TRP A 155 -6.96 1.15 -10.52
CA TRP A 155 -6.68 2.54 -10.84
C TRP A 155 -6.68 3.43 -9.59
N PHE A 156 -7.58 3.19 -8.65
CA PHE A 156 -7.59 3.89 -7.37
C PHE A 156 -6.26 3.71 -6.62
N PHE A 157 -5.83 2.46 -6.39
CA PHE A 157 -4.59 2.21 -5.65
C PHE A 157 -3.35 2.67 -6.42
N LEU A 158 -3.23 2.36 -7.71
CA LEU A 158 -2.02 2.67 -8.48
C LEU A 158 -1.85 4.17 -8.73
N THR A 159 -2.95 4.92 -8.86
CA THR A 159 -2.88 6.39 -8.91
C THR A 159 -2.31 6.96 -7.61
N THR A 160 -2.69 6.40 -6.45
CA THR A 160 -2.11 6.82 -5.16
C THR A 160 -0.65 6.40 -5.00
N VAL A 161 -0.23 5.23 -5.51
CA VAL A 161 1.20 4.84 -5.58
C VAL A 161 2.00 5.86 -6.39
N MET A 162 1.45 6.32 -7.51
CA MET A 162 2.14 7.31 -8.35
C MET A 162 2.24 8.69 -7.72
N ILE A 163 1.24 9.10 -6.91
CA ILE A 163 1.35 10.33 -6.12
C ILE A 163 2.52 10.23 -5.13
N GLU A 164 2.68 9.10 -4.44
CA GLU A 164 3.82 8.86 -3.53
C GLU A 164 5.16 8.90 -4.26
N TYR A 165 5.24 8.27 -5.44
CA TYR A 165 6.44 8.28 -6.26
C TYR A 165 6.80 9.70 -6.74
N LEU A 166 5.83 10.43 -7.30
CA LEU A 166 6.03 11.78 -7.85
C LEU A 166 6.24 12.85 -6.77
N GLY A 167 5.80 12.58 -5.54
CA GLY A 167 6.06 13.43 -4.38
C GLY A 167 7.49 13.31 -3.82
N ALA A 168 8.22 12.24 -4.16
CA ALA A 168 9.56 11.98 -3.61
C ALA A 168 10.56 13.14 -3.76
N PRO A 169 10.65 13.83 -4.93
CA PRO A 169 11.54 14.98 -5.09
C PRO A 169 11.26 16.12 -4.09
N ALA A 170 9.99 16.33 -3.73
CA ALA A 170 9.60 17.38 -2.78
C ALA A 170 10.23 17.17 -1.41
N ILE A 171 10.35 15.92 -0.94
CA ILE A 171 10.95 15.61 0.37
C ILE A 171 12.42 16.02 0.38
N SER A 172 13.16 15.68 -0.67
CA SER A 172 14.56 16.08 -0.82
C SER A 172 14.70 17.60 -0.96
N ALA A 173 13.80 18.25 -1.71
CA ALA A 173 13.79 19.69 -1.88
C ALA A 173 13.49 20.43 -0.57
N ILE A 174 12.58 19.93 0.27
CA ILE A 174 12.30 20.48 1.61
C ILE A 174 13.59 20.50 2.45
N LEU A 175 14.32 19.38 2.50
CA LEU A 175 15.55 19.29 3.29
C LEU A 175 16.64 20.24 2.78
N LYS A 176 16.81 20.33 1.45
CA LYS A 176 17.74 21.29 0.82
C LYS A 176 17.34 22.74 1.12
N GLY A 177 16.04 23.05 1.05
CA GLY A 177 15.51 24.37 1.36
C GLY A 177 15.78 24.77 2.81
N LEU A 178 15.64 23.85 3.76
CA LEU A 178 15.99 24.10 5.17
C LEU A 178 17.49 24.39 5.36
N GLU A 179 18.37 23.62 4.71
CA GLU A 179 19.82 23.88 4.75
C GLU A 179 20.20 25.22 4.10
N ALA A 180 19.57 25.57 2.98
CA ALA A 180 19.77 26.83 2.27
C ALA A 180 19.29 28.03 3.12
N ALA A 181 18.12 27.92 3.76
CA ALA A 181 17.59 28.93 4.66
C ALA A 181 18.52 29.17 5.86
N ALA A 182 19.05 28.10 6.46
CA ALA A 182 20.00 28.19 7.57
C ALA A 182 21.32 28.87 7.18
N SER A 183 21.71 28.74 5.90
CA SER A 183 22.94 29.31 5.35
C SER A 183 22.74 30.67 4.67
N CYS A 184 21.52 31.22 4.72
CA CYS A 184 21.12 32.43 3.98
C CYS A 184 21.38 32.35 2.47
N ASP A 185 21.32 31.16 1.89
CA ASP A 185 21.46 30.93 0.44
C ASP A 185 20.11 31.09 -0.26
N ASN A 186 19.80 32.33 -0.61
CA ASN A 186 18.53 32.68 -1.24
C ASN A 186 18.29 31.94 -2.56
N LYS A 187 19.34 31.67 -3.34
CA LYS A 187 19.19 31.01 -4.64
C LYS A 187 18.74 29.57 -4.44
N ASN A 188 19.48 28.78 -3.66
CA ASN A 188 19.13 27.38 -3.42
C ASN A 188 17.81 27.24 -2.64
N PHE A 189 17.44 28.23 -1.83
CA PHE A 189 16.13 28.26 -1.20
C PHE A 189 15.00 28.42 -2.23
N VAL A 190 15.12 29.35 -3.18
CA VAL A 190 14.14 29.53 -4.27
C VAL A 190 14.07 28.29 -5.15
N ASP A 191 15.21 27.76 -5.59
CA ASP A 191 15.27 26.53 -6.41
C ASP A 191 14.57 25.34 -5.70
N SER A 192 14.68 25.27 -4.37
CA SER A 192 14.00 24.24 -3.57
C SER A 192 12.48 24.43 -3.54
N LEU A 193 11.99 25.67 -3.43
CA LEU A 193 10.55 25.97 -3.48
C LEU A 193 9.95 25.68 -4.86
N GLU A 194 10.67 26.00 -5.93
CA GLU A 194 10.26 25.68 -7.31
C GLU A 194 10.14 24.16 -7.49
N SER A 195 11.12 23.39 -7.02
CA SER A 195 11.09 21.92 -7.08
C SER A 195 9.93 21.31 -6.28
N ILE A 196 9.58 21.88 -5.11
CA ILE A 196 8.40 21.47 -4.35
C ILE A 196 7.12 21.77 -5.15
N GLY A 197 7.02 22.96 -5.75
CA GLY A 197 5.89 23.36 -6.58
C GLY A 197 5.70 22.43 -7.78
N GLU A 198 6.78 22.06 -8.47
CA GLU A 198 6.75 21.12 -9.59
C GLU A 198 6.27 19.72 -9.15
N ALA A 199 6.78 19.20 -8.03
CA ALA A 199 6.34 17.91 -7.51
C ALA A 199 4.84 17.91 -7.14
N ILE A 200 4.33 19.00 -6.52
CA ILE A 200 2.91 19.16 -6.22
C ILE A 200 2.07 19.19 -7.50
N ASN A 201 2.51 19.91 -8.54
CA ASN A 201 1.84 19.93 -9.83
C ASN A 201 1.79 18.53 -10.46
N ASN A 202 2.90 17.78 -10.42
CA ASN A 202 2.95 16.41 -10.93
C ASN A 202 2.00 15.46 -10.17
N CYS A 203 1.94 15.58 -8.84
CA CYS A 203 0.97 14.83 -8.03
C CYS A 203 -0.48 15.18 -8.40
N THR A 204 -0.76 16.47 -8.59
CA THR A 204 -2.10 16.97 -8.96
C THR A 204 -2.51 16.45 -10.33
N ASN A 205 -1.61 16.52 -11.32
CA ASN A 205 -1.85 16.02 -12.66
C ASN A 205 -2.19 14.52 -12.68
N VAL A 206 -1.56 13.73 -11.80
CA VAL A 206 -1.88 12.29 -11.67
C VAL A 206 -3.17 12.06 -10.90
N LEU A 207 -3.44 12.85 -9.86
CA LEU A 207 -4.72 12.79 -9.15
C LEU A 207 -5.91 13.08 -10.09
N ASP A 208 -5.77 14.03 -11.01
CA ASP A 208 -6.78 14.36 -12.01
C ASP A 208 -7.07 13.22 -13.00
N ARG A 209 -6.22 12.18 -13.03
CA ARG A 209 -6.44 10.97 -13.84
C ARG A 209 -7.34 9.94 -13.16
N ILE A 210 -7.70 10.07 -11.88
CA ILE A 210 -8.59 9.11 -11.19
C ILE A 210 -9.87 8.84 -12.01
N PRO A 211 -10.60 9.86 -12.51
CA PRO A 211 -11.84 9.63 -13.26
C PRO A 211 -11.65 8.93 -14.61
N GLU A 212 -10.43 8.76 -15.12
CA GLU A 212 -10.18 8.06 -16.40
C GLU A 212 -10.63 6.59 -16.34
N LYS A 213 -10.47 5.95 -15.18
CA LYS A 213 -10.63 4.50 -15.01
C LYS A 213 -11.13 4.09 -13.62
N CYS A 214 -11.54 5.03 -12.79
CA CYS A 214 -12.18 4.78 -11.51
C CYS A 214 -13.53 5.51 -11.47
N ASP A 215 -14.60 4.79 -11.75
CA ASP A 215 -15.95 5.31 -11.71
C ASP A 215 -16.35 5.66 -10.26
N PRO A 216 -16.83 6.89 -9.99
CA PRO A 216 -17.19 7.30 -8.63
C PRO A 216 -18.25 6.43 -7.96
N HIS A 217 -19.19 5.86 -8.72
CA HIS A 217 -20.22 4.97 -8.20
C HIS A 217 -19.64 3.61 -7.85
N ILE A 218 -18.76 3.05 -8.70
CA ILE A 218 -18.05 1.80 -8.40
C ILE A 218 -17.17 1.98 -7.17
N PHE A 219 -16.39 3.06 -7.09
CA PHE A 219 -15.59 3.36 -5.90
C PHE A 219 -16.44 3.44 -4.64
N TYR A 220 -17.53 4.20 -4.68
CA TYR A 220 -18.39 4.39 -3.52
C TYR A 220 -19.06 3.09 -3.06
N SER A 221 -19.54 2.26 -3.98
CA SER A 221 -20.37 1.09 -3.67
C SER A 221 -19.58 -0.22 -3.50
N GLN A 222 -18.42 -0.36 -4.13
CA GLN A 222 -17.68 -1.62 -4.19
C GLN A 222 -16.31 -1.56 -3.52
N ILE A 223 -15.63 -0.40 -3.53
CA ILE A 223 -14.27 -0.28 -2.98
C ILE A 223 -14.29 0.31 -1.57
N ARG A 224 -14.90 1.49 -1.42
CA ARG A 224 -14.95 2.24 -0.16
C ARG A 224 -15.48 1.43 1.04
N PRO A 225 -16.47 0.51 0.92
CA PRO A 225 -16.93 -0.28 2.06
C PRO A 225 -15.83 -1.11 2.74
N PHE A 226 -14.79 -1.50 2.00
CA PHE A 226 -13.64 -2.23 2.55
C PHE A 226 -12.55 -1.32 3.12
N LEU A 227 -12.66 0.00 2.93
CA LEU A 227 -11.70 1.01 3.40
C LEU A 227 -12.19 1.80 4.62
N ALA A 228 -13.39 1.48 5.11
CA ALA A 228 -14.06 2.20 6.21
C ALA A 228 -13.61 1.74 7.60
#